data_AF-A0A930WX75-F1
#
_entry.id   AF-A0A930WX75-F1
#
_cell.length_a   1.000
_cell.length_b   1.000
_cell.length_c   1.000
_cell.angle_alpha   90.00
_cell.angle_beta   90.00
_cell.angle_gamma   90.00
#
_symmetry.space_group_name_H-M   'P 1'
#
loop_
_entity.id
_entity.type
_entity.pdbx_description
1 polymer ?
#
loop_
_entity_poly.entity_id
_entity_poly.type
_entity_poly.pdbx_seq_one_letter_code
_entity_poly.pdbx_strand_id
1 'polypeptide(L)'
;MTSNQITIALTKGRIEKDTVKLLEKAGFDMSFMADKGRNLIFESPDKRFRFLLVKAPDVTTYVRHGVADIGIVGKDVLVEHPTGYLEMLDLNFGLCKFSVASTEDYNPDDHKRKRIATKYPT
;
A
#
# COMPACT_ATOMS: atom_id res chain seq x y z
N MET A 1 -23.54 16.62 11.65
CA MET A 1 -23.37 16.54 10.19
C MET A 1 -22.27 15.53 9.89
N THR A 2 -22.58 14.24 9.91
CA THR A 2 -21.61 13.19 9.57
C THR A 2 -21.55 13.10 8.05
N SER A 3 -20.54 13.72 7.44
CA SER A 3 -20.22 13.47 6.04
C SER A 3 -19.88 11.98 5.91
N ASN A 4 -20.71 11.24 5.17
CA ASN A 4 -20.60 9.78 5.00
C ASN A 4 -19.53 9.43 3.94
N GLN A 5 -18.38 10.11 4.00
CA GLN A 5 -17.29 10.01 3.04
C GLN A 5 -16.29 8.96 3.50
N ILE A 6 -16.00 7.98 2.65
CA ILE A 6 -15.02 6.92 2.92
C ILE A 6 -13.63 7.43 2.54
N THR A 7 -12.71 7.39 3.49
CA THR A 7 -11.31 7.78 3.33
C THR A 7 -10.45 6.55 3.08
N ILE A 8 -9.71 6.54 1.97
CA ILE A 8 -8.92 5.41 1.48
C ILE A 8 -7.45 5.81 1.43
N ALA A 9 -6.60 5.12 2.19
CA ALA A 9 -5.15 5.30 2.16
C ALA A 9 -4.50 4.36 1.13
N LEU A 10 -3.61 4.91 0.30
CA LEU A 10 -2.98 4.22 -0.82
C LEU A 10 -1.52 4.60 -0.96
N THR A 11 -0.70 3.64 -1.39
CA THR A 11 0.70 3.90 -1.72
C THR A 11 0.85 4.41 -3.13
N LYS A 12 1.64 5.47 -3.34
CA LYS A 12 1.97 5.98 -4.68
C LYS A 12 2.71 4.92 -5.52
N GLY A 13 2.44 4.89 -6.82
CA GLY A 13 3.22 4.08 -7.78
C GLY A 13 2.46 2.88 -8.35
N ARG A 14 3.00 1.66 -8.19
CA ARG A 14 2.47 0.43 -8.84
C ARG A 14 1.06 0.11 -8.34
N ILE A 15 0.90 0.01 -7.02
CA ILE A 15 -0.38 -0.32 -6.36
C ILE A 15 -1.48 0.69 -6.70
N GLU A 16 -1.13 1.97 -6.74
CA GLU A 16 -2.05 3.04 -7.11
C GLU A 16 -2.68 2.85 -8.50
N LYS A 17 -1.86 2.57 -9.51
CA LYS A 17 -2.34 2.39 -10.89
C LYS A 17 -3.26 1.17 -11.00
N ASP A 18 -2.89 0.07 -10.34
CA ASP A 18 -3.68 -1.16 -10.37
C ASP A 18 -4.99 -0.99 -9.58
N THR A 19 -4.96 -0.25 -8.47
CA THR A 19 -6.15 0.09 -7.68
C THR A 19 -7.13 0.95 -8.48
N VAL A 20 -6.66 2.00 -9.16
CA VAL A 20 -7.50 2.87 -9.99
C VAL A 20 -8.23 2.04 -11.05
N LYS A 21 -7.50 1.17 -11.76
CA LYS A 21 -8.09 0.26 -12.75
C LYS A 21 -9.11 -0.71 -12.13
N LEU A 22 -8.86 -1.20 -10.92
CA LEU A 22 -9.79 -2.10 -10.22
C LEU A 22 -11.10 -1.37 -9.91
N LEU A 23 -11.02 -0.15 -9.39
CA LEU A 23 -12.19 0.66 -9.05
C LEU A 23 -12.97 1.10 -10.30
N GLU A 24 -12.29 1.45 -11.39
CA GLU A 24 -12.91 1.71 -12.70
C GLU A 24 -13.68 0.48 -13.21
N LYS A 25 -13.09 -0.72 -13.12
CA LYS A 25 -13.77 -1.97 -13.48
C LYS A 25 -14.97 -2.28 -12.58
N ALA A 26 -14.96 -1.83 -11.33
CA ALA A 26 -16.09 -1.93 -10.41
C ALA A 26 -17.17 -0.86 -10.67
N GLY A 27 -16.96 0.04 -11.64
CA GLY A 27 -17.94 1.06 -12.04
C GLY A 27 -17.79 2.41 -11.34
N PHE A 28 -16.68 2.66 -10.63
CA PHE A 28 -16.40 3.97 -10.04
C PHE A 28 -15.69 4.90 -11.02
N ASP A 29 -16.12 6.15 -11.08
CA ASP A 29 -15.40 7.19 -11.83
C ASP A 29 -14.13 7.59 -11.07
N MET A 30 -12.96 7.27 -11.63
CA MET A 30 -11.65 7.57 -11.07
C MET A 30 -10.90 8.67 -11.86
N SER A 31 -11.59 9.39 -12.74
CA SER A 31 -10.99 10.46 -13.56
C SER A 31 -10.27 11.54 -12.74
N PHE A 32 -10.77 11.84 -11.54
CA PHE A 32 -10.17 12.80 -10.60
C PHE A 32 -8.80 12.36 -10.05
N MET A 33 -8.44 11.08 -10.18
CA MET A 33 -7.12 10.54 -9.84
C MET A 33 -6.17 10.55 -11.03
N ALA A 34 -6.58 11.00 -12.23
CA ALA A 34 -5.73 10.99 -13.41
C ALA A 34 -4.66 12.11 -13.42
N ASP A 35 -5.01 13.32 -12.97
CA ASP A 35 -4.09 14.46 -12.91
C ASP A 35 -3.50 14.63 -11.51
N LYS A 36 -2.27 14.12 -11.34
CA LYS A 36 -1.71 13.83 -10.01
C LYS A 36 -0.85 14.94 -9.42
N GLY A 37 -0.40 15.89 -10.24
CA GLY A 37 0.50 16.99 -9.83
C GLY A 37 1.45 16.61 -8.68
N ARG A 38 1.41 17.41 -7.61
CA ARG A 38 2.07 17.11 -6.31
C ARG A 38 1.06 16.87 -5.18
N ASN A 39 -0.20 16.66 -5.52
CA ASN A 39 -1.27 16.52 -4.53
C ASN A 39 -1.18 15.15 -3.85
N LEU A 40 -1.53 15.12 -2.57
CA LEU A 40 -1.56 13.90 -1.74
C LEU A 40 -2.98 13.53 -1.31
N ILE A 41 -3.94 14.44 -1.50
CA ILE A 41 -5.35 14.26 -1.15
C ILE A 41 -6.15 14.48 -2.41
N PHE A 42 -7.02 13.52 -2.72
CA PHE A 42 -7.91 13.57 -3.88
C PHE A 42 -9.32 13.25 -3.41
N GLU A 43 -10.29 14.05 -3.83
CA GLU A 43 -11.69 13.85 -3.47
C GLU A 43 -12.49 13.54 -4.72
N SER A 44 -13.41 12.58 -4.61
CA SER A 44 -14.32 12.28 -5.71
C SER A 44 -15.30 13.45 -5.93
N PRO A 45 -15.74 13.72 -7.17
CA PRO A 45 -16.67 14.82 -7.46
C PRO A 45 -18.00 14.71 -6.69
N ASP A 46 -18.45 13.49 -6.43
CA ASP A 46 -19.66 13.18 -5.65
C ASP A 46 -19.44 13.23 -4.12
N LYS A 47 -18.21 13.55 -3.67
CA LYS A 47 -17.77 13.63 -2.26
C LYS A 47 -17.99 12.36 -1.43
N ARG A 48 -18.17 11.21 -2.08
CA ARG A 48 -18.33 9.92 -1.41
C ARG A 48 -17.00 9.30 -1.00
N PHE A 49 -15.92 9.62 -1.71
CA PHE A 49 -14.60 9.07 -1.47
C PHE A 49 -13.55 10.16 -1.30
N ARG A 50 -12.54 9.85 -0.50
CA ARG A 50 -11.31 10.63 -0.34
C ARG A 50 -10.12 9.70 -0.37
N PHE A 51 -9.14 10.00 -1.19
CA PHE A 51 -7.95 9.20 -1.38
C PHE A 51 -6.74 9.93 -0.78
N LEU A 52 -5.98 9.24 0.06
CA LEU A 52 -4.75 9.72 0.68
C LEU A 52 -3.57 8.95 0.10
N LEU A 53 -2.71 9.65 -0.63
CA LEU A 53 -1.45 9.08 -1.12
C LEU A 53 -0.37 9.22 -0.04
N VAL A 54 0.03 8.10 0.55
CA VAL A 54 1.00 8.03 1.66
C VAL A 54 2.11 7.02 1.36
N LYS A 55 3.12 6.94 2.22
CA LYS A 55 4.13 5.88 2.12
C LYS A 55 3.55 4.56 2.62
N ALA A 56 4.13 3.46 2.16
CA ALA A 56 3.62 2.12 2.46
C ALA A 56 3.44 1.82 3.97
N PRO A 57 4.42 2.10 4.85
CA PRO A 57 4.23 1.89 6.29
C PRO A 57 3.09 2.74 6.86
N ASP A 58 2.94 3.98 6.37
CA ASP A 58 1.95 4.93 6.86
C ASP A 58 0.52 4.50 6.57
N VAL A 59 0.27 3.69 5.52
CA VAL A 59 -1.08 3.17 5.22
C VAL A 59 -1.65 2.42 6.42
N THR A 60 -0.87 1.51 7.01
CA THR A 60 -1.31 0.71 8.17
C THR A 60 -1.57 1.58 9.40
N THR A 61 -0.71 2.58 9.62
CA THR A 61 -0.86 3.59 10.69
C THR A 61 -2.15 4.38 10.52
N TYR A 62 -2.45 4.84 9.31
CA TYR A 62 -3.63 5.66 9.03
C TYR A 62 -4.93 4.89 9.28
N VAL A 63 -4.98 3.62 8.86
CA VAL A 63 -6.14 2.74 9.13
C VAL A 63 -6.28 2.47 10.63
N ARG A 64 -5.17 2.11 11.30
CA ARG A 64 -5.17 1.79 12.72
C ARG A 64 -5.66 2.95 13.60
N HIS A 65 -5.32 4.18 13.24
CA HIS A 65 -5.71 5.38 13.98
C HIS A 65 -7.05 5.99 13.49
N GLY A 66 -7.73 5.38 12.52
CA GLY A 66 -8.99 5.89 11.98
C GLY A 66 -8.87 7.18 11.17
N VAL A 67 -7.65 7.51 10.70
CA VAL A 67 -7.43 8.61 9.75
C VAL A 67 -7.93 8.23 8.35
N ALA A 68 -7.80 6.95 8.01
CA ALA A 68 -8.41 6.32 6.85
C ALA A 68 -9.31 5.17 7.30
N ASP A 69 -10.43 4.99 6.61
CA ASP A 69 -11.36 3.89 6.85
C ASP A 69 -10.86 2.60 6.20
N ILE A 70 -10.21 2.72 5.05
CA ILE A 70 -9.69 1.59 4.25
C ILE A 70 -8.25 1.89 3.83
N GLY A 71 -7.40 0.86 3.82
CA GLY A 71 -6.03 0.94 3.32
C GLY A 71 -5.75 -0.12 2.28
N ILE A 72 -5.01 0.24 1.23
CA ILE A 72 -4.52 -0.70 0.21
C ILE A 72 -3.00 -0.67 0.22
N VAL A 73 -2.40 -1.78 0.58
CA VAL A 73 -0.95 -1.92 0.77
C VAL A 73 -0.49 -3.33 0.40
N GLY A 74 0.80 -3.47 0.11
CA GLY A 74 1.41 -4.77 -0.15
C GLY A 74 1.44 -5.65 1.10
N LYS A 75 1.37 -6.97 0.88
CA LYS A 75 1.41 -7.99 1.94
C LYS A 75 2.70 -7.92 2.77
N ASP A 76 3.80 -7.49 2.16
CA ASP A 76 5.09 -7.27 2.83
C ASP A 76 4.97 -6.29 4.01
N VAL A 77 4.22 -5.21 3.85
CA VAL A 77 3.99 -4.24 4.93
C VAL A 77 3.08 -4.80 6.00
N LEU A 78 2.08 -5.60 5.62
CA LEU A 78 1.16 -6.22 6.57
C LEU A 78 1.89 -7.22 7.47
N VAL A 79 2.82 -7.99 6.90
CA VAL A 79 3.66 -8.94 7.65
C VAL A 79 4.56 -8.23 8.67
N GLU A 80 5.13 -7.07 8.31
CA GLU A 80 5.94 -6.25 9.23
C GLU A 80 5.11 -5.57 10.33
N HIS A 81 3.82 -5.31 10.09
CA HIS A 81 2.96 -4.58 11.01
C HIS A 81 1.65 -5.35 11.31
N PRO A 82 1.66 -6.54 11.92
CA PRO A 82 0.54 -7.49 11.89
C PRO A 82 -0.67 -7.13 12.77
N THR A 83 -0.77 -5.93 13.32
CA THR A 83 -1.76 -5.58 14.36
C THR A 83 -2.47 -4.25 14.11
N GLY A 84 -3.74 -4.17 14.53
CA GLY A 84 -4.51 -2.92 14.56
C GLY A 84 -5.32 -2.63 13.30
N TYR A 85 -5.56 -3.61 12.43
CA TYR A 85 -6.46 -3.53 11.28
C TYR A 85 -6.97 -4.93 10.93
N LEU A 86 -7.95 -5.01 10.02
CA LEU A 86 -8.46 -6.25 9.46
C LEU A 86 -8.01 -6.41 8.02
N GLU A 87 -7.36 -7.51 7.70
CA GLU A 87 -7.06 -7.88 6.32
C GLU A 87 -8.31 -8.50 5.69
N MET A 88 -9.03 -7.69 4.91
CA MET A 88 -10.36 -8.08 4.41
C MET A 88 -10.31 -8.85 3.07
N LEU A 89 -9.37 -8.51 2.19
CA LEU A 89 -9.35 -9.02 0.81
C LEU A 89 -7.94 -9.00 0.23
N ASP A 90 -7.54 -10.11 -0.40
CA ASP A 90 -6.41 -10.14 -1.32
C ASP A 90 -6.85 -9.70 -2.72
N LEU A 91 -6.27 -8.60 -3.21
CA LEU A 91 -6.62 -8.00 -4.49
C LEU A 91 -5.94 -8.67 -5.71
N ASN A 92 -5.03 -9.64 -5.48
CA ASN A 92 -4.36 -10.42 -6.52
C ASN A 92 -3.60 -9.59 -7.58
N PHE A 93 -3.11 -8.40 -7.23
CA PHE A 93 -2.19 -7.61 -8.06
C PHE A 93 -0.98 -7.15 -7.24
N GLY A 94 0.00 -6.53 -7.90
CA GLY A 94 1.22 -6.10 -7.22
C GLY A 94 2.14 -7.26 -6.80
N LEU A 95 1.93 -8.46 -7.38
CA LEU A 95 2.65 -9.68 -7.03
C LEU A 95 4.17 -9.47 -7.05
N CYS A 96 4.81 -9.98 -6.00
CA CYS A 96 6.25 -9.99 -5.77
C CYS A 96 6.59 -11.18 -4.85
N LYS A 97 7.88 -11.49 -4.72
CA LYS A 97 8.38 -12.50 -3.79
C LYS A 97 9.50 -11.93 -2.94
N PHE A 98 9.60 -12.39 -1.70
CA PHE A 98 10.81 -12.21 -0.92
C PHE A 98 11.92 -13.09 -1.47
N SER A 99 13.14 -12.57 -1.49
CA SER A 99 14.32 -13.29 -1.95
C SER A 99 15.54 -12.82 -1.18
N VAL A 100 16.44 -13.73 -0.86
CA VAL A 100 17.78 -13.40 -0.39
C VAL A 100 18.68 -13.32 -1.62
N ALA A 101 19.43 -12.22 -1.72
CA ALA A 101 20.33 -11.98 -2.84
C ALA A 101 21.71 -11.59 -2.31
N SER A 102 22.73 -11.91 -3.08
CA SER A 102 24.13 -11.56 -2.83
C SER A 102 24.79 -11.11 -4.12
N THR A 103 26.03 -10.62 -4.03
CA THR A 103 26.88 -10.45 -5.20
C THR A 103 27.26 -11.83 -5.77
N GLU A 104 27.67 -11.87 -7.04
CA GLU A 104 27.99 -13.13 -7.74
C GLU A 104 29.18 -13.88 -7.11
N ASP A 105 30.11 -13.14 -6.51
CA ASP A 105 31.33 -13.65 -5.86
C ASP A 105 31.10 -14.12 -4.41
N TYR A 106 29.92 -13.89 -3.85
CA TYR A 106 29.63 -14.26 -2.47
C TYR A 106 29.46 -15.78 -2.34
N ASN A 107 30.27 -16.40 -1.47
CA ASN A 107 30.13 -17.80 -1.12
C ASN A 107 29.09 -18.00 0.02
N PRO A 108 27.89 -18.55 -0.25
CA PRO A 108 26.90 -18.81 0.78
C PRO A 108 27.36 -19.88 1.79
N ASP A 109 28.27 -20.78 1.42
CA ASP A 109 28.70 -21.92 2.25
C ASP A 109 29.86 -21.59 3.21
N ASP A 110 30.45 -20.39 3.13
CA ASP A 110 31.49 -19.95 4.09
C ASP A 110 30.95 -19.96 5.55
N HIS A 111 31.75 -20.45 6.50
CA HIS A 111 31.39 -20.64 7.91
C HIS A 111 31.27 -19.35 8.73
N LYS A 112 31.62 -18.19 8.17
CA LYS A 112 31.46 -16.90 8.85
C LYS A 112 30.00 -16.61 9.18
N ARG A 113 29.75 -15.81 10.22
CA ARG A 113 28.40 -15.31 10.52
C ARG A 113 27.88 -14.50 9.34
N LYS A 114 26.75 -14.93 8.76
CA LYS A 114 26.09 -14.20 7.68
C LYS A 114 25.43 -12.93 8.24
N ARG A 115 25.54 -11.84 7.48
CA ARG A 115 24.94 -10.54 7.80
C ARG A 115 23.96 -10.19 6.69
N ILE A 116 22.72 -9.91 7.05
CA ILE A 116 21.66 -9.56 6.10
C ILE A 116 21.39 -8.06 6.25
N ALA A 117 21.58 -7.31 5.16
CA ALA A 117 21.09 -5.94 5.07
C ALA A 117 19.68 -5.99 4.48
N THR A 118 18.67 -5.62 5.27
CA THR A 118 17.27 -5.71 4.88
C THR A 118 16.47 -4.55 5.45
N LYS A 119 15.46 -4.09 4.70
CA LYS A 119 14.41 -3.19 5.22
C LYS A 119 13.40 -3.93 6.12
N TYR A 120 13.40 -5.25 6.04
CA TYR A 120 12.48 -6.18 6.70
C TYR A 120 13.27 -6.98 7.76
N PRO A 121 13.59 -6.39 8.93
CA PRO A 121 14.45 -7.02 9.94
C PRO A 121 13.69 -7.98 10.88
N THR A 122 12.36 -8.00 10.79
CA THR A 122 11.45 -8.64 11.75
C THR A 122 11.23 -10.11 11.46
#